data_AF-K0ZU09-F1
#
_entry.id   AF-K0ZU09-F1
#
_cell.length_a   1.000
_cell.length_b   1.000
_cell.length_c   1.000
_cell.angle_alpha   90.00
_cell.angle_beta   90.00
_cell.angle_gamma   90.00
#
_symmetry.space_group_name_H-M   'P 1'
#
loop_
_entity.id
_entity.type
_entity.pdbx_description
1 polymer ?
#
loop_
_entity_poly.entity_id
_entity_poly.type
_entity_poly.pdbx_seq_one_letter_code
_entity_poly.pdbx_strand_id
1 'polypeptide(L)'
;MEQKHRSEFPEKELWDLTALYQDREDFLRAIEKTREDINQFSRDYKGNLHTFEEFEKAFAELEQIYIQMSHIGNYAFMPQTTDYSNEEFANIAQAGMEFETDAS
;
A
#
# COMPACT_ATOMS: atom_id res chain seq x y z
N MET A 1 12.71 2.86 -33.73
CA MET A 1 13.19 2.86 -32.33
C MET A 1 13.19 1.41 -31.89
N GLU A 2 14.28 0.94 -31.30
CA GLU A 2 14.39 -0.41 -30.75
C GLU A 2 13.83 -0.41 -29.33
N GLN A 3 12.97 -1.37 -29.00
CA GLN A 3 12.40 -1.50 -27.66
C GLN A 3 13.43 -2.18 -26.77
N LYS A 4 13.93 -1.46 -25.77
CA LYS A 4 14.91 -1.97 -24.80
C LYS A 4 14.21 -2.60 -23.60
N HIS A 5 14.83 -3.60 -22.98
CA HIS A 5 14.33 -4.16 -21.74
C HIS A 5 14.50 -3.17 -20.58
N ARG A 6 13.61 -3.20 -19.57
CA ARG A 6 13.65 -2.27 -18.44
C ARG A 6 14.99 -2.32 -17.68
N SER A 7 15.60 -3.50 -17.60
CA SER A 7 16.91 -3.71 -16.97
C SER A 7 18.09 -3.08 -17.72
N GLU A 8 17.88 -2.59 -18.94
CA GLU A 8 18.92 -1.90 -19.73
C GLU A 8 18.96 -0.39 -19.49
N PHE A 9 18.01 0.15 -18.73
CA PHE A 9 17.97 1.57 -18.39
C PHE A 9 18.87 1.87 -17.17
N PRO A 10 19.56 3.02 -17.14
CA PRO A 10 20.33 3.44 -15.97
C PRO A 10 19.46 3.55 -14.71
N GLU A 11 19.99 3.18 -13.54
CA GLU A 11 19.26 3.23 -12.25
C GLU A 11 18.61 4.59 -11.95
N LYS A 12 19.26 5.69 -12.32
CA LYS A 12 18.74 7.07 -12.16
C LYS A 12 17.45 7.36 -12.96
N GLU A 13 17.12 6.50 -13.94
CA GLU A 13 15.92 6.56 -14.78
C GLU A 13 14.87 5.52 -14.33
N LEU A 14 15.21 4.73 -13.31
CA LEU A 14 14.30 3.81 -12.64
C LEU A 14 13.59 4.53 -11.48
N TRP A 15 12.40 4.03 -11.14
CA TRP A 15 11.68 4.53 -9.97
C TRP A 15 12.38 3.94 -8.74
N ASP A 16 12.79 4.80 -7.80
CA ASP A 16 13.28 4.35 -6.51
C ASP A 16 12.09 4.10 -5.57
N LEU A 17 11.66 2.85 -5.50
CA LEU A 17 10.54 2.42 -4.67
C LEU A 17 10.94 2.11 -3.23
N THR A 18 12.25 2.13 -2.92
CA THR A 18 12.74 1.90 -1.54
C THR A 18 12.29 2.97 -0.57
N ALA A 19 11.90 4.15 -1.08
CA ALA A 19 11.28 5.22 -0.30
C ALA A 19 9.88 4.87 0.24
N LEU A 20 9.19 3.88 -0.36
CA LEU A 20 7.91 3.38 0.15
C LEU A 20 8.12 2.14 1.02
N TYR A 21 8.80 1.12 0.48
CA TYR A 21 9.12 -0.12 1.18
C TYR A 21 10.50 -0.59 0.76
N GLN A 22 11.32 -1.00 1.72
CA GLN A 22 12.69 -1.43 1.46
C GLN A 22 12.74 -2.66 0.54
N ASP A 23 11.79 -3.58 0.75
CA ASP A 23 11.68 -4.83 0.02
C ASP A 23 10.24 -5.36 0.04
N ARG A 24 10.04 -6.52 -0.60
CA ARG A 24 8.73 -7.19 -0.66
C ARG A 24 8.21 -7.64 0.71
N GLU A 25 9.09 -8.02 1.64
CA GLU A 25 8.65 -8.44 2.98
C GLU A 25 8.15 -7.26 3.79
N ASP A 26 8.79 -6.10 3.65
CA ASP A 26 8.34 -4.84 4.26
C ASP A 26 6.96 -4.42 3.73
N PHE A 27 6.74 -4.53 2.41
CA PHE A 27 5.44 -4.31 1.79
C PHE A 27 4.35 -5.26 2.34
N LEU A 28 4.64 -6.57 2.44
CA LEU A 28 3.67 -7.54 2.96
C LEU A 28 3.36 -7.29 4.44
N ARG A 29 4.36 -6.94 5.25
CA ARG A 29 4.15 -6.55 6.65
C ARG A 29 3.28 -5.30 6.77
N ALA A 30 3.44 -4.33 5.88
CA ALA A 30 2.59 -3.14 5.85
C ALA A 30 1.13 -3.46 5.51
N ILE A 31 0.88 -4.39 4.58
CA ILE A 31 -0.47 -4.91 4.29
C ILE A 31 -1.09 -5.54 5.54
N GLU A 32 -0.39 -6.47 6.19
CA GLU A 32 -0.87 -7.15 7.39
C GLU A 32 -1.17 -6.16 8.52
N LYS A 33 -0.24 -5.23 8.77
CA LYS A 33 -0.41 -4.21 9.80
C LYS A 33 -1.60 -3.29 9.53
N THR A 34 -1.78 -2.86 8.27
CA THR A 34 -2.89 -1.97 7.91
C THR A 34 -4.23 -2.70 8.02
N ARG A 35 -4.30 -4.00 7.69
CA ARG A 35 -5.49 -4.83 7.94
C ARG A 35 -5.81 -4.92 9.43
N GLU A 36 -4.80 -5.11 10.28
CA GLU A 36 -4.99 -5.12 11.73
C GLU A 36 -5.51 -3.78 12.24
N ASP A 37 -4.97 -2.67 11.73
CA ASP A 37 -5.36 -1.32 12.11
C ASP A 37 -6.80 -0.99 11.70
N ILE A 38 -7.22 -1.36 10.48
CA ILE A 38 -8.62 -1.23 10.03
C ILE A 38 -9.56 -2.00 10.96
N ASN A 39 -9.21 -3.25 11.28
CA ASN A 39 -10.01 -4.09 12.15
C ASN A 39 -10.08 -3.53 13.58
N GLN A 40 -8.98 -3.00 14.09
CA GLN A 40 -8.92 -2.36 15.40
C GLN A 40 -9.77 -1.09 15.42
N PHE A 41 -9.60 -0.22 14.43
CA PHE A 41 -10.38 1.00 14.25
C PHE A 41 -11.88 0.71 14.24
N SER A 42 -12.32 -0.29 13.47
CA SER A 42 -13.73 -0.68 13.45
C SER A 42 -14.22 -1.22 14.79
N ARG A 43 -13.39 -1.91 15.57
CA ARG A 43 -13.79 -2.40 16.91
C ARG A 43 -13.94 -1.26 17.90
N ASP A 44 -13.05 -0.29 17.84
CA ASP A 44 -12.96 0.77 18.86
C ASP A 44 -14.04 1.84 18.67
N TYR A 45 -14.38 2.17 17.43
CA TYR A 45 -15.23 3.33 17.13
C TYR A 45 -16.62 3.00 16.59
N LYS A 46 -16.87 1.80 16.06
CA LYS A 46 -18.18 1.46 15.47
C LYS A 46 -19.27 1.43 16.53
N GLY A 47 -20.14 2.45 16.52
CA GLY A 47 -21.24 2.60 17.47
C GLY A 47 -20.83 3.10 18.86
N ASN A 48 -19.56 3.54 19.03
CA ASN A 48 -18.97 3.92 20.31
C ASN A 48 -18.35 5.34 20.30
N LEU A 49 -18.80 6.20 19.39
CA LEU A 49 -18.37 7.60 19.30
C LEU A 49 -19.42 8.52 19.96
N HIS A 50 -19.07 9.11 21.11
CA HIS A 50 -20.02 9.87 21.93
C HIS A 50 -19.53 11.27 22.33
N THR A 51 -18.22 11.51 22.29
CA THR A 51 -17.60 12.77 22.70
C THR A 51 -16.76 13.36 21.57
N PHE A 52 -16.57 14.68 21.57
CA PHE A 52 -15.76 15.36 20.56
C PHE A 52 -14.32 14.84 20.53
N GLU A 53 -13.76 14.56 21.71
CA GLU A 53 -12.41 14.02 21.87
C GLU A 53 -12.26 12.62 21.26
N GLU A 54 -13.31 11.78 21.31
CA GLU A 54 -13.32 10.48 20.64
C GLU A 54 -13.37 10.63 19.11
N PHE A 55 -14.12 11.62 18.59
CA PHE A 55 -14.11 11.93 17.15
C PHE A 55 -12.74 12.42 16.69
N GLU A 56 -12.10 13.33 17.41
CA GLU A 56 -10.76 13.83 17.03
C GLU A 56 -9.73 12.71 16.98
N LYS A 57 -9.74 11.79 17.97
CA LYS A 57 -8.85 10.62 17.97
C LYS A 57 -9.15 9.68 16.80
N ALA A 58 -10.42 9.38 16.55
CA ALA A 58 -10.82 8.54 15.43
C ALA A 58 -10.39 9.16 14.09
N PHE A 59 -10.51 10.48 13.90
CA PHE A 59 -10.05 11.14 12.68
C PHE A 59 -8.53 11.02 12.49
N ALA A 60 -7.75 11.22 13.55
CA ALA A 60 -6.30 11.10 13.47
C ALA A 60 -5.85 9.67 13.15
N GLU A 61 -6.49 8.65 13.75
CA GLU A 61 -6.19 7.25 13.46
C GLU A 61 -6.63 6.82 12.06
N LEU A 62 -7.80 7.29 11.61
CA LEU A 62 -8.30 7.03 10.26
C LEU A 62 -7.39 7.65 9.19
N GLU A 63 -6.86 8.86 9.42
CA GLU A 63 -5.89 9.50 8.53
C GLU A 63 -4.65 8.62 8.32
N GLN A 64 -4.10 8.06 9.40
CA GLN A 64 -2.94 7.18 9.30
C GLN A 64 -3.25 5.91 8.49
N ILE A 65 -4.43 5.32 8.67
CA ILE A 65 -4.88 4.17 7.87
C ILE A 65 -4.94 4.54 6.38
N TYR A 66 -5.53 5.67 6.03
CA TYR A 66 -5.61 6.11 4.63
C TYR A 66 -4.24 6.39 4.00
N ILE A 67 -3.29 6.93 4.76
CA ILE A 67 -1.91 7.12 4.29
C ILE A 67 -1.28 5.76 3.95
N GLN A 68 -1.43 4.76 4.83
CA GLN A 68 -0.90 3.42 4.57
C GLN A 68 -1.58 2.76 3.36
N MET A 69 -2.90 2.86 3.26
CA MET A 69 -3.63 2.36 2.08
C MET A 69 -3.13 2.99 0.79
N SER A 70 -2.88 4.31 0.78
CA SER A 70 -2.33 5.00 -0.38
C SER A 70 -0.92 4.52 -0.74
N HIS A 71 -0.05 4.34 0.25
CA HIS A 71 1.30 3.82 0.03
C HIS A 71 1.29 2.38 -0.51
N ILE A 72 0.44 1.52 0.04
CA ILE A 72 0.25 0.14 -0.43
C ILE A 72 -0.22 0.13 -1.88
N GLY A 73 -1.28 0.87 -2.22
CA GLY A 73 -1.81 0.92 -3.59
C GLY A 73 -0.79 1.46 -4.60
N ASN A 74 -0.07 2.53 -4.24
CA ASN A 74 0.98 3.09 -5.08
C ASN A 74 2.12 2.09 -5.32
N TYR A 75 2.61 1.41 -4.28
CA TYR A 75 3.66 0.41 -4.43
C TYR A 75 3.19 -0.84 -5.18
N ALA A 76 1.93 -1.24 -5.03
CA ALA A 76 1.36 -2.38 -5.75
C ALA A 76 1.27 -2.12 -7.26
N PHE A 77 0.95 -0.88 -7.65
CA PHE A 77 0.72 -0.51 -9.04
C PHE A 77 2.01 -0.18 -9.80
N MET A 78 2.91 0.61 -9.22
CA MET A 78 4.06 1.18 -9.94
C MET A 78 5.00 0.13 -10.57
N PRO A 79 5.45 -0.94 -9.88
CA PRO A 79 6.34 -1.94 -10.47
C PRO A 79 5.76 -2.57 -11.74
N GLN A 80 4.48 -2.96 -11.69
CA GLN A 80 3.80 -3.62 -12.82
C GLN A 80 3.71 -2.72 -14.05
N THR A 81 3.54 -1.40 -13.87
CA THR A 81 3.54 -0.46 -15.02
C THR A 81 4.90 -0.34 -15.72
N THR A 82 5.99 -0.70 -15.04
CA THR A 82 7.34 -0.64 -15.61
C THR A 82 7.73 -1.89 -16.39
N ASP A 83 7.14 -3.04 -16.03
CA ASP A 83 7.32 -4.31 -16.73
C ASP A 83 6.17 -5.29 -16.42
N TYR A 84 5.22 -5.39 -17.36
CA TYR A 84 4.08 -6.31 -17.25
C TYR A 84 4.45 -7.79 -17.45
N SER A 85 5.65 -8.09 -17.95
CA SER A 85 6.10 -9.47 -18.18
C SER A 85 6.74 -10.11 -16.94
N ASN A 86 7.02 -9.32 -15.91
CA ASN A 86 7.64 -9.77 -14.67
C ASN A 86 6.59 -10.37 -13.72
N GLU A 87 6.71 -11.67 -13.43
CA GLU A 87 5.83 -12.41 -12.55
C GLU A 87 5.87 -11.91 -11.09
N GLU A 88 7.01 -11.42 -10.62
CA GLU A 88 7.13 -10.85 -9.26
C GLU A 88 6.30 -9.57 -9.14
N PHE A 89 6.31 -8.72 -10.16
CA PHE A 89 5.49 -7.51 -10.18
C PHE A 89 4.01 -7.82 -10.28
N ALA A 90 3.62 -8.87 -11.02
CA ALA A 90 2.25 -9.35 -11.04
C ALA A 90 1.79 -9.84 -9.65
N ASN A 91 2.65 -10.57 -8.92
CA ASN A 91 2.34 -11.02 -7.56
C ASN A 91 2.20 -9.85 -6.56
N ILE A 92 3.03 -8.81 -6.69
CA ILE A 92 2.93 -7.59 -5.89
C ILE A 92 1.62 -6.85 -6.18
N ALA A 93 1.28 -6.68 -7.45
CA ALA A 93 0.03 -6.04 -7.87
C ALA A 93 -1.20 -6.81 -7.39
N GLN A 94 -1.18 -8.14 -7.46
CA GLN A 94 -2.25 -8.98 -6.96
C GLN A 94 -2.44 -8.82 -5.44
N ALA A 95 -1.36 -8.85 -4.66
CA ALA A 95 -1.43 -8.69 -3.20
C ALA A 95 -2.03 -7.32 -2.80
N GLY A 96 -1.66 -6.25 -3.51
CA GLY A 96 -2.25 -4.93 -3.30
C GLY A 96 -3.73 -4.87 -3.67
N MET A 97 -4.13 -5.46 -4.79
CA MET A 97 -5.52 -5.51 -5.24
C MET A 97 -6.43 -6.30 -4.28
N GLU A 98 -5.94 -7.44 -3.78
CA GLU A 98 -6.63 -8.23 -2.75
C GLU A 98 -6.83 -7.41 -1.47
N PHE A 99 -5.78 -6.71 -1.03
CA PHE A 99 -5.86 -5.82 0.12
C PHE A 99 -6.88 -4.69 -0.07
N GLU A 100 -6.86 -3.98 -1.20
CA GLU A 100 -7.78 -2.88 -1.48
C GLU A 100 -9.24 -3.34 -1.52
N THR A 101 -9.50 -4.53 -2.10
CA THR A 101 -10.83 -5.13 -2.15
C THR A 101 -11.34 -5.45 -0.75
N ASP A 102 -10.49 -6.02 0.10
CA ASP A 102 -10.84 -6.37 1.48
C ASP A 102 -11.03 -5.14 2.39
N ALA A 103 -10.30 -4.06 2.10
CA ALA A 103 -10.30 -2.84 2.90
C ALA A 103 -11.44 -1.86 2.55
N SER A 104 -12.14 -2.08 1.42
CA SER A 104 -13.21 -1.22 0.90
C SER A 104 -14.62 -1.48 1.45
#